data_AF-F9DYD0-F1
#
_entry.id   AF-F9DYD0-F1
#
_cell.length_a   1.000
_cell.length_b   1.000
_cell.length_c   1.000
_cell.angle_alpha   90.00
_cell.angle_beta   90.00
_cell.angle_gamma   90.00
#
_symmetry.space_group_name_H-M   'P 1'
#
loop_
_entity.id
_entity.type
_entity.pdbx_description
1 polymer ?
#
loop_
_entity_poly.entity_id
_entity_poly.type
_entity_poly.pdbx_seq_one_letter_code
_entity_poly.pdbx_strand_id
1 'polypeptide(L)'
;DEMLVDVKQSRDTLLSLITKEDYSSEVKVYLVDTINNFLRLEEEIRYIKDGNYFSRSELNILFGNLRNTFRSNFNIFATTFYESSRLQQQ
;
A
#
# COMPACT_ATOMS: atom_id res chain seq x y z
N ASP A 1 5.40 -11.03 11.16
CA ASP A 1 5.78 -11.59 9.85
C ASP A 1 4.64 -11.59 8.84
N GLU A 2 3.43 -11.99 9.23
CA GLU A 2 2.25 -12.01 8.34
C GLU A 2 1.99 -10.67 7.63
N MET A 3 1.99 -9.54 8.35
CA MET A 3 1.69 -8.24 7.74
C MET A 3 2.63 -7.85 6.58
N LEU A 4 3.94 -8.12 6.68
CA LEU A 4 4.87 -7.81 5.60
C LEU A 4 4.62 -8.70 4.38
N VAL A 5 4.25 -9.96 4.61
CA VAL A 5 3.90 -10.91 3.55
C VAL A 5 2.62 -10.44 2.83
N ASP A 6 1.58 -10.07 3.59
CA ASP A 6 0.30 -9.63 3.04
C ASP A 6 0.44 -8.35 2.20
N VAL A 7 1.23 -7.38 2.68
CA VAL A 7 1.48 -6.13 1.94
C VAL A 7 2.23 -6.41 0.63
N LYS A 8 3.23 -7.30 0.65
CA LYS A 8 3.96 -7.71 -0.56
C LYS A 8 3.05 -8.40 -1.57
N GLN A 9 2.24 -9.36 -1.13
CA GLN A 9 1.30 -10.06 -2.00
C GLN A 9 0.27 -9.10 -2.62
N SER A 10 -0.22 -8.13 -1.84
CA SER A 10 -1.13 -7.10 -2.34
C SER A 10 -0.46 -6.22 -3.39
N ARG A 11 0.79 -5.78 -3.15
CA ARG A 11 1.57 -5.02 -4.13
C ARG A 11 1.79 -5.83 -5.42
N ASP A 12 2.16 -7.10 -5.31
CA ASP A 12 2.40 -7.97 -6.46
C ASP A 12 1.12 -8.18 -7.27
N THR A 13 -0.03 -8.26 -6.60
CA THR A 13 -1.35 -8.28 -7.24
C THR A 13 -1.58 -7.00 -8.05
N LEU A 14 -1.36 -5.83 -7.46
CA LEU A 14 -1.49 -4.52 -8.13
C LEU A 14 -0.53 -4.40 -9.33
N LEU A 15 0.71 -4.85 -9.19
CA LEU A 15 1.69 -4.89 -10.30
C LEU A 15 1.19 -5.76 -11.45
N SER A 16 0.55 -6.90 -11.14
CA SER A 16 0.01 -7.77 -12.19
C SER A 16 -1.10 -7.08 -13.00
N LEU A 17 -1.87 -6.18 -12.39
CA LEU A 17 -2.95 -5.45 -13.07
C LEU A 17 -2.42 -4.51 -14.17
N ILE A 18 -1.20 -3.96 -14.01
CA ILE A 18 -0.57 -3.12 -15.05
C ILE A 18 -0.49 -3.83 -16.39
N THR A 19 -0.24 -5.15 -16.36
CA THR A 19 -0.03 -5.95 -17.58
C THR A 19 -1.29 -6.61 -18.12
N LYS A 20 -2.34 -6.74 -17.29
CA LYS A 20 -3.54 -7.52 -17.61
C LYS A 20 -4.69 -6.66 -18.13
N GLU A 21 -4.72 -5.40 -17.73
CA GLU A 21 -5.86 -4.52 -17.96
C GLU A 21 -5.45 -3.33 -18.84
N ASP A 22 -6.29 -2.96 -19.80
CA ASP A 22 -6.06 -1.79 -20.63
C ASP A 22 -6.61 -0.53 -19.96
N TYR A 23 -5.98 -0.15 -18.86
CA TYR A 23 -6.30 1.08 -18.15
C TYR A 23 -5.94 2.32 -18.98
N SER A 24 -6.76 3.35 -18.90
CA SER A 24 -6.45 4.69 -19.37
C SER A 24 -5.20 5.21 -18.66
N SER A 25 -4.53 6.19 -19.28
CA SER A 25 -3.34 6.80 -18.71
C SER A 25 -3.58 7.35 -17.30
N GLU A 26 -4.76 7.91 -17.03
CA GLU A 26 -5.13 8.42 -15.71
C GLU A 26 -5.25 7.28 -14.67
N VAL A 27 -5.99 6.21 -15.00
CA VAL A 27 -6.13 5.06 -14.10
C VAL A 27 -4.78 4.37 -13.84
N LYS A 28 -3.89 4.32 -14.85
CA LYS A 28 -2.52 3.83 -14.69
C LYS A 28 -1.71 4.67 -13.71
N VAL A 29 -1.88 5.99 -13.68
CA VAL A 29 -1.22 6.86 -12.69
C VAL A 29 -1.70 6.52 -11.28
N TYR A 30 -3.01 6.38 -11.06
CA TYR A 30 -3.54 5.99 -9.74
C TYR A 30 -3.07 4.61 -9.29
N LEU A 31 -2.92 3.66 -10.22
CA LEU A 31 -2.37 2.35 -9.92
C LEU A 31 -0.90 2.43 -9.49
N VAL A 32 -0.07 3.19 -10.22
CA VAL A 32 1.34 3.41 -9.87
C VAL A 32 1.48 4.10 -8.51
N ASP A 33 0.68 5.12 -8.23
CA ASP A 33 0.67 5.81 -6.94
C ASP A 33 0.30 4.86 -5.80
N THR A 34 -0.69 3.99 -6.03
CA THR A 34 -1.05 2.95 -5.06
C THR A 34 0.11 1.99 -4.81
N ILE A 35 0.78 1.51 -5.87
CA ILE A 35 1.94 0.60 -5.72
C ILE A 35 3.06 1.27 -4.91
N ASN A 36 3.35 2.54 -5.19
CA ASN A 36 4.36 3.30 -4.45
C ASN A 36 4.01 3.45 -2.97
N ASN A 37 2.72 3.63 -2.65
CA ASN A 37 2.25 3.67 -1.28
C ASN A 37 2.44 2.32 -0.56
N PHE A 38 2.19 1.20 -1.23
CA PHE A 38 2.45 -0.14 -0.67
C PHE A 38 3.95 -0.38 -0.47
N LEU A 39 4.82 0.07 -1.39
CA LEU A 39 6.28 -0.02 -1.21
C LEU A 39 6.76 0.73 0.04
N ARG A 40 6.27 1.96 0.25
CA ARG A 40 6.58 2.74 1.47
C ARG A 40 6.09 2.02 2.73
N LEU A 41 4.90 1.43 2.69
CA LEU A 41 4.37 0.65 3.81
C LEU A 41 5.26 -0.56 4.13
N GLU A 42 5.81 -1.25 3.13
CA GLU A 42 6.77 -2.33 3.36
C GLU A 42 8.05 -1.83 4.05
N GLU A 43 8.54 -0.65 3.68
CA GLU A 43 9.72 -0.03 4.31
C GLU A 43 9.44 0.32 5.78
N GLU A 44 8.28 0.91 6.09
CA GLU A 44 7.87 1.18 7.48
C GLU A 44 7.79 -0.10 8.31
N ILE A 45 7.22 -1.18 7.75
CA ILE A 45 7.14 -2.47 8.44
C ILE A 45 8.53 -3.06 8.68
N ARG A 46 9.43 -3.01 7.67
CA ARG A 46 10.81 -3.48 7.82
C ARG A 46 11.55 -2.66 8.88
N TYR A 47 11.39 -1.34 8.90
CA TYR A 47 12.02 -0.48 9.90
C TYR A 47 11.63 -0.87 11.33
N ILE A 48 10.35 -1.14 11.57
CA ILE A 48 9.86 -1.56 12.89
C ILE A 48 10.34 -2.98 13.22
N LYS A 49 10.33 -3.89 12.24
CA LYS A 49 10.70 -5.30 12.43
C LYS A 49 12.20 -5.49 12.67
N ASP A 50 13.03 -4.86 11.85
CA ASP A 50 14.49 -5.05 11.83
C ASP A 50 15.21 -4.03 12.73
N GLY A 51 14.48 -3.03 13.23
CA GLY A 51 15.01 -2.05 14.16
C GLY A 51 15.35 -2.65 15.52
N ASN A 52 16.54 -2.34 16.01
CA ASN A 52 16.98 -2.72 17.34
C ASN A 52 16.73 -1.56 18.33
N TYR A 53 16.52 -1.89 19.61
CA TYR A 53 16.47 -0.93 20.72
C TYR A 53 15.27 0.03 20.80
N PHE A 54 14.08 -0.39 20.36
CA PHE A 54 12.87 0.38 20.67
C PHE A 54 12.38 0.13 22.10
N SER A 55 12.10 1.21 22.83
CA SER A 55 11.27 1.15 24.02
C SER A 55 9.82 0.79 23.66
N ARG A 56 9.05 0.32 24.64
CA ARG A 56 7.61 0.03 24.46
C ARG A 56 6.83 1.26 24.00
N SER A 57 7.19 2.45 24.49
CA SER A 57 6.53 3.70 24.10
C SER A 57 6.77 4.01 22.62
N GLU A 58 8.01 3.87 22.15
CA GLU A 58 8.37 4.08 20.75
C GLU A 58 7.66 3.07 19.85
N LEU A 59 7.61 1.79 20.23
CA LEU A 59 6.86 0.78 19.48
C LEU A 59 5.37 1.14 19.35
N ASN A 60 4.73 1.61 20.42
CA ASN A 60 3.32 2.01 20.37
C ASN A 60 3.09 3.18 19.40
N ILE A 61 3.99 4.16 19.38
CA ILE A 61 3.93 5.28 18.45
C ILE A 61 4.12 4.79 17.01
N LEU A 62 5.15 3.97 16.77
CA LEU A 62 5.45 3.42 15.45
C LEU A 62 4.30 2.56 14.91
N PHE A 63 3.69 1.71 15.72
CA PHE A 63 2.50 0.95 15.33
C PHE A 63 1.29 1.85 15.08
N GLY A 64 1.13 2.92 15.87
CA GLY A 64 0.10 3.93 15.64
C GLY A 64 0.27 4.62 14.27
N ASN A 65 1.49 5.00 13.94
CA ASN A 65 1.83 5.59 12.65
C ASN A 65 1.60 4.60 11.51
N LEU A 66 2.10 3.38 11.63
CA LEU A 66 1.92 2.32 10.63
C LEU A 66 0.43 2.07 10.35
N ARG A 67 -0.41 2.03 11.39
CA ARG A 67 -1.86 1.90 11.25
C ARG A 67 -2.47 3.06 10.47
N ASN A 68 -2.03 4.29 10.73
CA ASN A 68 -2.52 5.46 10.02
C ASN A 68 -2.05 5.47 8.56
N THR A 69 -0.79 5.13 8.28
CA THR A 69 -0.26 4.97 6.93
C THR A 69 -1.07 3.93 6.15
N PHE A 70 -1.30 2.75 6.74
CA PHE A 70 -2.14 1.72 6.11
C PHE A 70 -3.53 2.22 5.76
N ARG A 71 -4.22 2.89 6.69
CA ARG A 71 -5.58 3.43 6.44
C ARG A 71 -5.59 4.48 5.35
N SER A 72 -4.60 5.37 5.34
CA SER A 72 -4.47 6.41 4.31
C SER A 72 -4.24 5.78 2.93
N ASN A 73 -3.30 4.83 2.83
CA ASN A 73 -3.00 4.11 1.61
C ASN A 73 -4.22 3.34 1.08
N PHE A 74 -4.94 2.66 1.97
CA PHE A 74 -6.16 1.94 1.61
C PHE A 74 -7.26 2.88 1.13
N ASN A 75 -7.42 4.04 1.78
CA ASN A 75 -8.40 5.03 1.34
C ASN A 75 -8.06 5.54 -0.07
N ILE A 76 -6.80 5.86 -0.36
CA ILE A 76 -6.37 6.26 -1.71
C ILE A 76 -6.70 5.17 -2.72
N PHE A 77 -6.26 3.93 -2.47
CA PHE A 77 -6.60 2.79 -3.33
C PHE A 77 -8.10 2.68 -3.62
N ALA A 78 -8.92 2.71 -2.56
CA ALA A 78 -10.35 2.50 -2.66
C ALA A 78 -11.05 3.66 -3.38
N THR A 79 -10.72 4.91 -3.06
CA THR A 79 -11.46 6.08 -3.57
C THR A 79 -10.95 6.61 -4.90
N THR A 80 -9.68 6.34 -5.26
CA THR A 80 -9.12 6.79 -6.53
C THR A 80 -8.99 5.64 -7.51
N PHE A 81 -8.02 4.74 -7.31
CA PHE A 81 -7.73 3.69 -8.29
C PHE A 81 -8.93 2.78 -8.53
N TYR A 82 -9.52 2.21 -7.47
CA TYR A 82 -10.59 1.23 -7.61
C TYR A 82 -11.85 1.83 -8.24
N GLU A 83 -12.30 3.01 -7.78
CA GLU A 83 -13.47 3.67 -8.36
C GLU A 83 -13.23 4.11 -9.82
N SER A 84 -12.07 4.69 -10.13
CA SER A 84 -11.76 5.10 -11.51
C SER A 84 -11.63 3.89 -12.44
N SER A 85 -11.01 2.80 -11.98
CA SER A 85 -10.96 1.52 -12.71
C SER A 85 -12.36 0.98 -12.97
N ARG A 86 -13.22 1.00 -11.96
CA ARG A 86 -14.61 0.50 -12.06
C ARG A 86 -15.43 1.32 -13.05
N LEU A 87 -15.30 2.65 -13.03
CA LEU A 87 -16.00 3.55 -13.95
C LEU A 87 -15.51 3.40 -15.39
N GLN A 88 -14.23 3.15 -15.61
CA GLN A 88 -13.70 2.93 -16.95
C GLN A 88 -14.22 1.64 -17.61
N GLN A 89 -14.53 0.63 -16.81
CA GLN A 89 -15.03 -0.67 -17.29
C GLN A 89 -16.55 -0.69 -17.53
N GLN A 90 -17.26 0.42 -17.29
CA GLN A 90 -18.69 0.60 -17.58
C GLN A 90 -18.89 1.24 -18.96
#